data_AF-L7RBG5-F1
#
_entry.id   AF-L7RBG5-F1
#
_cell.length_a   1.000
_cell.length_b   1.000
_cell.length_c   1.000
_cell.angle_alpha   90.00
_cell.angle_beta   90.00
_cell.angle_gamma   90.00
#
_symmetry.space_group_name_H-M   'P 1'
#
loop_
_entity.id
_entity.type
_entity.pdbx_description
1 polymer ?
#
loop_
_entity_poly.entity_id
_entity_poly.type
_entity_poly.pdbx_seq_one_letter_code
_entity_poly.pdbx_strand_id
1 'polypeptide(L)'
;YHGATVAVKKVKKCSKNSLASRQSFWAELNVARLDHQNVVRIIAASTCSPAGQDSLGTIIMEYVGNSTLHHIIYGTNSVTAKRKNDGLSLAQSLHYSCDIVAGLLFLHSRLIVHLDLKPANIFITEQNICK
;
A
#
# COMPACT_ATOMS: atom_id res chain seq x y z
N TYR A 1 6.40 15.27 4.34
CA TYR A 1 7.87 15.05 4.39
C TYR A 1 8.50 16.03 3.41
N HIS A 2 9.33 16.98 3.87
CA HIS A 2 9.81 18.12 3.06
C HIS A 2 8.71 18.85 2.27
N GLY A 3 7.56 19.15 2.92
CA GLY A 3 6.43 19.84 2.28
C GLY A 3 5.49 18.95 1.45
N ALA A 4 5.87 17.72 1.11
CA ALA A 4 5.00 16.78 0.39
C ALA A 4 4.10 15.95 1.32
N THR A 5 2.88 15.65 0.87
CA THR A 5 1.97 14.70 1.52
C THR A 5 2.54 13.28 1.45
N VAL A 6 2.48 12.54 2.55
CA VAL A 6 3.02 11.18 2.68
C VAL A 6 2.08 10.30 3.49
N ALA A 7 2.10 8.99 3.22
CA ALA A 7 1.44 8.00 4.06
C ALA A 7 2.41 7.55 5.17
N VAL A 8 1.93 7.49 6.41
CA VAL A 8 2.75 7.13 7.58
C VAL A 8 2.16 5.90 8.26
N LYS A 9 2.89 4.79 8.23
CA LYS A 9 2.54 3.54 8.92
C LYS A 9 3.34 3.44 10.21
N LYS A 10 2.67 3.59 11.35
CA LYS A 10 3.25 3.34 12.68
C LYS A 10 3.09 1.86 13.02
N VAL A 11 4.20 1.13 13.14
CA VAL A 11 4.18 -0.28 13.54
C VAL A 11 4.15 -0.35 15.06
N LYS A 12 3.10 -0.94 15.62
CA LYS A 12 2.95 -1.10 17.06
C LYS A 12 3.88 -2.20 17.56
N LYS A 13 4.44 -2.00 18.75
CA LYS A 13 5.19 -3.05 19.43
C LYS A 13 4.19 -4.04 20.03
N CYS A 14 4.35 -5.33 19.76
CA CYS A 14 3.53 -6.37 20.39
C CYS A 14 4.33 -7.02 21.52
N SER A 15 3.95 -6.79 22.78
CA SER A 15 4.64 -7.37 23.94
C SER A 15 4.50 -8.90 24.01
N LYS A 16 3.35 -9.44 23.58
CA LYS A 16 3.09 -10.88 23.54
C LYS A 16 3.87 -11.62 22.44
N ASN A 17 4.19 -10.94 21.33
CA ASN A 17 4.96 -11.52 20.23
C ASN A 17 5.87 -10.45 19.57
N SER A 18 6.92 -10.09 20.31
CA SER A 18 7.84 -9.03 19.91
C SER A 18 8.64 -9.40 18.65
N LEU A 19 9.01 -10.68 18.50
CA LEU A 19 9.71 -11.20 17.34
C LEU A 19 8.86 -11.06 16.06
N ALA A 20 7.58 -11.45 16.10
CA ALA A 20 6.70 -11.29 14.93
C ALA A 20 6.52 -9.82 14.54
N SER A 21 6.37 -8.91 15.51
CA SER A 21 6.26 -7.48 15.19
C SER A 21 7.53 -6.94 14.53
N ARG A 22 8.72 -7.40 14.96
CA ARG A 22 10.01 -7.08 14.34
C ARG A 22 10.12 -7.64 12.93
N GLN A 23 9.80 -8.92 12.75
CA GLN A 23 9.82 -9.57 11.45
C GLN A 23 8.87 -8.87 10.46
N SER A 24 7.66 -8.53 10.89
CA SER A 24 6.71 -7.77 10.08
C SER A 24 7.27 -6.40 9.68
N PHE A 25 7.85 -5.64 10.61
CA PHE A 25 8.48 -4.36 10.28
C PHE A 25 9.60 -4.51 9.25
N TRP A 26 10.49 -5.48 9.43
CA TRP A 26 11.59 -5.72 8.49
C TRP A 26 11.13 -6.25 7.14
N ALA A 27 10.10 -7.09 7.10
CA ALA A 27 9.53 -7.63 5.86
C ALA A 27 9.00 -6.51 4.96
N GLU A 28 8.38 -5.48 5.54
CA GLU A 28 7.93 -4.30 4.79
C GLU A 28 9.11 -3.54 4.17
N LEU A 29 10.28 -3.53 4.81
CA LEU A 29 11.48 -2.88 4.29
C LEU A 29 12.22 -3.68 3.21
N ASN A 30 11.77 -4.90 2.87
CA ASN A 30 12.34 -5.66 1.76
C ASN A 30 12.18 -4.94 0.41
N VAL A 31 11.16 -4.09 0.29
CA VAL A 31 10.93 -3.24 -0.90
C VAL A 31 11.55 -1.84 -0.75
N ALA A 32 12.36 -1.60 0.29
CA ALA A 32 13.04 -0.32 0.44
C ALA A 32 13.97 -0.05 -0.75
N ARG A 33 14.00 1.21 -1.22
CA ARG A 33 14.75 1.67 -2.41
C ARG A 33 14.28 1.08 -3.74
N LEU A 34 13.15 0.39 -3.77
CA LEU A 34 12.51 0.04 -5.04
C LEU A 34 11.70 1.23 -5.57
N ASP A 35 11.72 1.39 -6.89
CA ASP A 35 10.96 2.41 -7.60
C ASP A 35 10.34 1.80 -8.85
N HIS A 36 9.02 1.79 -8.88
CA HIS A 36 8.22 1.26 -9.99
C HIS A 36 6.87 1.97 -10.05
N GLN A 37 6.35 2.15 -11.26
CA GLN A 37 5.07 2.83 -11.47
C GLN A 37 3.91 2.15 -10.74
N ASN A 38 3.92 0.82 -10.64
CA ASN A 38 2.87 0.01 -9.99
C ASN A 38 3.29 -0.62 -8.65
N VAL A 39 4.24 -0.01 -7.93
CA VAL A 39 4.58 -0.39 -6.54
C VAL A 39 4.63 0.88 -5.70
N VAL A 40 4.02 0.86 -4.52
CA VAL A 40 4.09 1.96 -3.55
C VAL A 40 5.53 2.14 -3.05
N ARG A 41 6.08 3.33 -3.24
CA ARG A 41 7.45 3.66 -2.85
C ARG A 41 7.58 3.90 -1.35
N ILE A 42 8.54 3.23 -0.72
CA ILE A 42 9.02 3.56 0.63
C ILE A 42 10.00 4.74 0.52
N ILE A 43 9.66 5.85 1.16
CA ILE A 43 10.46 7.08 1.18
C ILE A 43 11.52 7.00 2.29
N ALA A 44 11.10 6.60 3.49
CA ALA A 44 11.98 6.50 4.64
C ALA A 44 11.42 5.52 5.68
N ALA A 45 12.28 5.05 6.58
CA ALA A 45 11.86 4.28 7.75
C ALA A 45 12.71 4.67 8.96
N SER A 46 12.12 4.57 10.14
CA SER A 46 12.80 4.84 11.41
C SER A 46 12.38 3.82 12.46
N THR A 47 13.35 3.32 13.23
CA THR A 47 13.11 2.50 14.43
C THR A 47 13.08 3.35 15.69
N CYS A 48 13.18 4.68 15.58
CA CYS A 48 13.11 5.59 16.71
C CYS A 48 11.64 5.91 17.01
N SER A 49 11.16 5.45 18.17
CA SER A 49 9.87 5.87 18.73
C SER A 49 10.12 6.99 19.75
N PRO A 50 9.39 8.12 19.69
CA PRO A 50 9.44 9.12 20.76
C PRO A 50 9.16 8.49 22.13
N ALA A 51 9.80 9.01 23.18
CA ALA A 51 9.60 8.52 24.54
C ALA A 51 8.10 8.55 24.89
N GLY A 52 7.57 7.41 25.38
CA GLY A 52 6.15 7.25 25.73
C GLY A 52 5.24 6.71 24.62
N GLN A 53 5.76 6.41 23.43
CA GLN A 53 5.00 5.77 22.34
C GLN A 53 5.37 4.28 22.19
N ASP A 54 4.40 3.38 22.31
CA ASP A 54 4.57 1.91 22.16
C ASP A 54 4.63 1.48 20.68
N SER A 55 5.57 2.07 19.94
CA SER A 55 5.82 1.77 18.53
C SER A 55 7.20 1.14 18.36
N LEU A 56 7.26 0.14 17.48
CA LEU A 56 8.50 -0.48 17.04
C LEU A 56 9.25 0.40 16.03
N GLY A 57 8.52 1.17 15.24
CA GLY A 57 9.07 1.99 14.19
C GLY A 57 7.99 2.61 13.31
N THR A 58 8.43 3.53 12.45
CA THR A 58 7.58 4.25 11.49
C THR A 58 8.11 4.02 10.08
N ILE A 59 7.21 3.70 9.15
CA ILE A 59 7.49 3.62 7.72
C ILE A 59 6.78 4.80 7.05
N ILE A 60 7.53 5.58 6.28
CA ILE A 60 7.05 6.71 5.50
C ILE A 60 7.02 6.27 4.04
N MET A 61 5.85 6.34 3.42
CA MET A 61 5.59 5.92 2.05
C MET A 61 5.08 7.10 1.24
N GLU A 62 5.17 7.00 -0.08
CA GLU A 62 4.44 7.92 -0.94
C GLU A 62 2.94 7.87 -0.63
N TYR A 63 2.28 9.01 -0.74
CA TYR A 63 0.84 9.07 -0.64
C TYR A 63 0.24 8.90 -2.04
N VAL A 64 -0.43 7.77 -2.28
CA VAL A 64 -1.01 7.44 -3.59
C VAL A 64 -2.41 8.03 -3.77
N GLY A 65 -3.17 8.13 -2.69
CA GLY A 65 -4.56 8.59 -2.68
C GLY A 65 -5.40 7.87 -1.62
N ASN A 66 -6.69 8.21 -1.56
CA ASN A 66 -7.63 7.59 -0.61
C ASN A 66 -8.43 6.42 -1.20
N SER A 67 -8.29 6.17 -2.51
CA SER A 67 -9.03 5.11 -3.20
C SER A 67 -8.20 3.85 -3.35
N THR A 68 -8.86 2.72 -3.18
CA THR A 68 -8.27 1.40 -3.39
C THR A 68 -9.21 0.60 -4.28
N LEU A 69 -8.71 -0.46 -4.89
CA LEU A 69 -9.54 -1.35 -5.71
C LEU A 69 -10.71 -1.93 -4.91
N HIS A 70 -10.55 -2.14 -3.61
CA HIS A 70 -11.65 -2.53 -2.71
C HIS A 70 -12.80 -1.52 -2.76
N HIS A 71 -12.51 -0.22 -2.67
CA HIS A 71 -13.53 0.83 -2.76
C HIS A 71 -14.25 0.84 -4.10
N ILE A 72 -13.55 0.51 -5.19
CA ILE A 72 -14.15 0.46 -6.53
C ILE A 72 -15.04 -0.78 -6.72
N ILE A 73 -14.61 -1.95 -6.22
CA ILE A 73 -15.34 -3.21 -6.39
C ILE A 73 -16.57 -3.26 -5.48
N TYR A 74 -16.42 -2.88 -4.20
CA TYR A 74 -17.46 -3.07 -3.18
C TYR A 74 -18.23 -1.78 -2.84
N GLY A 75 -17.80 -0.64 -3.41
CA GLY A 75 -18.32 0.67 -3.08
C GLY A 75 -17.83 1.18 -1.72
N THR A 76 -17.84 2.50 -1.56
CA THR A 76 -17.82 3.14 -0.24
C THR A 76 -19.25 3.27 0.27
N ASN A 77 -19.51 2.97 1.55
CA ASN A 77 -20.77 3.29 2.23
C ASN A 77 -21.10 4.82 2.28
N SER A 78 -20.40 5.66 1.52
CA SER A 78 -20.61 7.11 1.43
C SER A 78 -21.63 7.47 0.35
N VAL A 79 -22.89 7.55 0.80
CA VAL A 79 -24.06 8.41 0.49
C VAL A 79 -24.07 9.40 -0.70
N THR A 80 -22.99 9.69 -1.43
CA THR A 80 -22.98 10.75 -2.46
C THR A 80 -22.35 10.34 -3.78
N ALA A 81 -22.89 9.30 -4.41
CA ALA A 81 -23.12 9.30 -5.84
C ALA A 81 -23.97 8.10 -6.24
N LYS A 82 -25.14 8.37 -6.81
CA LYS A 82 -25.77 7.49 -7.79
C LYS A 82 -24.77 7.26 -8.95
N ARG A 83 -23.80 6.35 -8.79
CA ARG A 83 -23.26 5.64 -9.94
C ARG A 83 -23.97 4.30 -9.96
N LYS A 84 -24.52 4.01 -11.13
CA LYS A 84 -25.24 2.78 -11.43
C LYS A 84 -24.45 1.58 -10.92
N ASN A 85 -25.22 0.58 -10.55
CA ASN A 85 -24.89 -0.73 -10.00
C ASN A 85 -24.00 -1.60 -10.92
N ASP A 86 -23.09 -1.02 -11.68
CA ASP A 86 -22.21 -1.69 -12.61
C ASP A 86 -20.81 -1.58 -12.03
N GLY A 87 -20.23 -2.71 -11.60
CA GLY A 87 -18.87 -2.77 -11.07
C GLY A 87 -17.81 -2.35 -12.10
N LEU A 88 -16.63 -2.97 -12.05
CA LEU A 88 -15.59 -2.67 -13.04
C LEU A 88 -16.05 -3.06 -14.46
N SER A 89 -15.95 -2.13 -15.41
CA SER A 89 -16.06 -2.49 -16.83
C SER A 89 -14.95 -3.47 -17.22
N LEU A 90 -15.13 -4.22 -18.31
CA LEU A 90 -14.11 -5.12 -18.83
C LEU A 90 -12.80 -4.37 -19.13
N ALA A 91 -12.90 -3.19 -19.73
CA ALA A 91 -11.73 -2.35 -20.05
C ALA A 91 -10.96 -1.93 -18.79
N GLN A 92 -11.67 -1.51 -17.73
CA GLN A 92 -11.03 -1.17 -16.45
C GLN A 92 -10.43 -2.39 -15.76
N SER A 93 -11.12 -3.52 -15.79
CA SER A 93 -10.62 -4.78 -15.24
C SER A 93 -9.32 -5.21 -15.91
N LEU A 94 -9.25 -5.12 -17.24
CA LEU A 94 -8.02 -5.42 -18.00
C LEU A 94 -6.90 -4.43 -17.67
N HIS A 95 -7.21 -3.13 -17.67
CA HIS A 95 -6.24 -2.07 -17.36
C HIS A 95 -5.61 -2.27 -15.96
N TYR A 96 -6.43 -2.43 -14.92
CA TYR A 96 -5.93 -2.67 -13.56
C TYR A 96 -5.20 -4.01 -13.44
N SER A 97 -5.63 -5.05 -14.16
CA SER A 97 -4.92 -6.32 -14.18
C SER A 97 -3.51 -6.17 -14.77
N CYS A 98 -3.35 -5.40 -15.84
CA CYS A 98 -2.04 -5.11 -16.43
C CYS A 98 -1.12 -4.39 -15.44
N ASP A 99 -1.62 -3.35 -14.77
CA ASP A 99 -0.85 -2.61 -13.76
C ASP A 99 -0.42 -3.51 -12.59
N ILE A 100 -1.35 -4.31 -12.04
CA ILE A 100 -1.07 -5.23 -10.93
C ILE A 100 -0.01 -6.26 -11.36
N VAL A 101 -0.16 -6.85 -12.55
CA VAL A 101 0.80 -7.83 -13.07
C VAL A 101 2.16 -7.20 -13.32
N ALA A 102 2.23 -5.96 -13.80
CA ALA A 102 3.49 -5.23 -13.98
C ALA A 102 4.21 -5.01 -12.63
N GLY A 103 3.48 -4.61 -11.58
CA GLY A 103 4.02 -4.49 -10.23
C GLY A 103 4.52 -5.83 -9.67
N LEU A 104 3.76 -6.89 -9.83
CA LEU A 104 4.15 -8.24 -9.38
C LEU A 104 5.37 -8.76 -10.15
N LEU A 105 5.42 -8.57 -11.48
CA LEU A 105 6.57 -8.95 -12.29
C LEU A 105 7.85 -8.25 -11.83
N PHE A 106 7.75 -6.94 -11.54
CA PHE A 106 8.85 -6.16 -11.00
C PHE A 106 9.33 -6.69 -9.64
N LEU A 107 8.42 -7.03 -8.73
CA LEU A 107 8.77 -7.62 -7.43
C LEU A 107 9.39 -9.02 -7.58
N HIS A 108 8.78 -9.88 -8.39
CA HIS A 108 9.23 -11.25 -8.60
C HIS A 108 10.60 -11.31 -9.29
N SER A 109 10.91 -10.37 -10.19
CA SER A 109 12.25 -10.24 -10.78
C SER A 109 13.36 -9.96 -9.76
N ARG A 110 12.98 -9.53 -8.54
CA ARG A 110 13.86 -9.28 -7.40
C ARG A 110 13.71 -10.31 -6.28
N LEU A 111 13.05 -11.44 -6.56
CA LEU A 111 12.77 -12.51 -5.61
C LEU A 111 11.94 -12.07 -4.39
N ILE A 112 11.10 -11.05 -4.57
CA ILE A 112 10.19 -10.54 -3.53
C ILE A 112 8.78 -11.01 -3.84
N VAL A 113 8.14 -11.69 -2.88
CA VAL A 113 6.72 -12.07 -2.95
C VAL A 113 5.92 -11.08 -2.09
N HIS A 114 4.81 -10.55 -2.60
CA HIS A 114 4.00 -9.56 -1.85
C HIS A 114 3.34 -10.16 -0.59
N LEU A 115 2.90 -11.42 -0.64
CA LEU A 115 2.28 -12.18 0.48
C LEU A 115 0.94 -11.65 1.05
N ASP A 116 0.45 -10.49 0.61
CA ASP A 116 -0.83 -9.90 1.06
C ASP A 116 -1.55 -9.18 -0.09
N LEU A 117 -1.55 -9.80 -1.28
CA LEU A 117 -2.22 -9.25 -2.44
C LEU A 117 -3.74 -9.35 -2.26
N LYS A 118 -4.42 -8.21 -2.12
CA LYS A 118 -5.88 -8.09 -1.99
C LYS A 118 -6.35 -6.73 -2.47
N PRO A 119 -7.64 -6.54 -2.82
CA PRO A 119 -8.13 -5.26 -3.33
C PRO A 119 -7.87 -4.06 -2.41
N ALA A 120 -7.78 -4.28 -1.09
CA ALA A 120 -7.51 -3.22 -0.12
C ALA A 120 -6.05 -2.72 -0.13
N ASN A 121 -5.13 -3.50 -0.71
CA ASN A 121 -3.71 -3.16 -0.84
C ASN A 121 -3.35 -2.69 -2.27
N ILE A 122 -4.33 -2.60 -3.18
CA ILE A 122 -4.15 -2.00 -4.50
C ILE A 122 -4.69 -0.58 -4.45
N PHE A 123 -3.81 0.40 -4.48
CA PHE A 123 -4.17 1.81 -4.49
C PHE A 123 -4.42 2.29 -5.92
N ILE A 124 -5.32 3.25 -6.07
CA ILE A 124 -5.62 3.85 -7.37
C ILE A 124 -5.27 5.34 -7.29
N THR A 125 -4.33 5.74 -8.13
CA THR A 125 -3.93 7.15 -8.29
C THR A 125 -5.05 7.98 -8.93
N GLU A 126 -4.94 9.31 -8.85
CA GLU A 126 -5.84 10.22 -9.57
C GLU A 126 -5.77 10.06 -11.10
N GLN A 127 -4.64 9.56 -11.61
CA GLN A 127 -4.43 9.25 -13.03
C GLN A 127 -4.94 7.84 -13.41
N ASN A 128 -5.66 7.17 -12.51
CA ASN A 128 -6.26 5.86 -12.73
C ASN A 128 -5.24 4.73 -12.98
N ILE A 129 -4.05 4.84 -12.38
CA ILE A 129 -2.98 3.83 -12.37
C ILE A 129 -3.00 3.09 -11.04
N CYS A 130 -2.90 1.76 -11.07
CA CYS A 130 -2.79 0.93 -9.87
C CYS A 130 -1.36 0.88 -9.33
N LYS A 131 -1.23 0.95 -8.00
CA LYS A 131 0.02 0.84 -7.23
C LYS A 131 -0.14 -0.07 -6.02
#